data_AF-A0A527ZC07-F1
#
_entry.id   AF-A0A527ZC07-F1
#
_cell.length_a   1.000
_cell.length_b   1.000
_cell.length_c   1.000
_cell.angle_alpha   90.00
_cell.angle_beta   90.00
_cell.angle_gamma   90.00
#
_symmetry.space_group_name_H-M   'P 1'
#
loop_
_entity.id
_entity.type
_entity.pdbx_description
1 polymer ?
#
loop_
_entity_poly.entity_id
_entity_poly.type
_entity_poly.pdbx_seq_one_letter_code
_entity_poly.pdbx_strand_id
1 'polypeptide(L)' 'VELSPTEIIETVSAGDTKGWSIVPKRGSRFLFVKPLERDAWTNVNVVTNRRVYSLLLQATDNDRDRASFQVRFKYPDED' A
#
# COMPACT_ATOMS: atom_id res chain seq x y z
N VAL A 1 1.56 -4.13 -2.42
CA VAL A 1 2.77 -3.33 -2.10
C VAL A 1 3.72 -4.22 -1.32
N GLU A 2 5.01 -4.13 -1.64
CA GLU A 2 6.08 -4.87 -0.96
C GLU A 2 7.16 -3.90 -0.51
N LEU A 3 7.39 -3.84 0.81
CA LEU A 3 8.39 -2.95 1.43
C LEU A 3 9.77 -3.65 1.48
N SER A 4 10.72 -3.14 2.27
CA SER A 4 12.05 -3.76 2.40
C SER A 4 11.95 -5.19 2.96
N PRO A 5 12.82 -6.13 2.53
CA PRO A 5 12.99 -7.44 3.17
C PRO A 5 13.26 -7.39 4.68
N THR A 6 13.82 -6.28 5.16
CA THR A 6 14.21 -6.07 6.57
C THR A 6 13.14 -5.36 7.41
N GLU A 7 11.99 -5.05 6.80
CA GLU A 7 10.88 -4.37 7.44
C GLU A 7 9.73 -5.32 7.80
N ILE A 8 9.07 -4.99 8.91
CA ILE A 8 7.82 -5.59 9.36
C ILE A 8 6.82 -4.47 9.50
N ILE A 9 5.64 -4.62 8.89
CA ILE A 9 4.55 -3.68 9.05
C ILE A 9 3.98 -3.81 10.46
N GLU A 10 3.92 -2.70 11.18
CA GLU A 10 3.38 -2.62 12.54
C GLU A 10 1.94 -2.12 12.52
N THR A 11 1.65 -1.08 11.72
CA THR A 11 0.32 -0.48 11.65
C THR A 11 0.06 0.10 10.26
N VAL A 12 -1.20 0.06 9.85
CA VAL A 12 -1.70 0.70 8.64
C VAL A 12 -2.92 1.51 8.99
N SER A 13 -2.99 2.75 8.51
CA SER A 13 -4.15 3.62 8.63
C SER A 13 -4.52 4.20 7.28
N ALA A 14 -5.81 4.37 7.03
CA ALA A 14 -6.33 4.93 5.78
C ALA A 14 -7.47 5.91 6.09
N GLY A 15 -7.62 6.93 5.25
CA GLY A 15 -8.72 7.89 5.36
C GLY A 15 -10.09 7.25 5.10
N ASP A 16 -10.24 6.63 3.93
CA ASP A 16 -11.43 5.88 3.55
C ASP A 16 -11.16 4.36 3.58
N THR A 17 -11.69 3.70 4.62
CA THR A 17 -11.63 2.24 4.79
C THR A 17 -12.87 1.53 4.26
N LYS A 18 -13.89 2.25 3.77
CA LYS A 18 -15.09 1.65 3.16
C LYS A 18 -14.88 1.40 1.67
N GLY A 19 -14.26 2.35 0.96
CA GLY A 19 -13.92 2.22 -0.45
C GLY A 19 -12.73 1.31 -0.74
N TRP A 20 -12.00 0.86 0.29
CA TRP A 20 -10.76 0.09 0.13
C TRP A 20 -10.64 -1.08 1.11
N SER A 21 -10.22 -2.24 0.60
CA SER A 21 -9.69 -3.33 1.40
C SER A 21 -8.16 -3.21 1.48
N ILE A 22 -7.66 -2.93 2.68
CA ILE A 22 -6.23 -2.73 2.95
C ILE A 22 -5.82 -3.72 4.04
N VAL A 23 -5.05 -4.73 3.67
CA VAL A 23 -4.74 -5.87 4.55
C VAL A 23 -3.23 -6.10 4.60
N PRO A 24 -2.57 -5.76 5.73
CA PRO A 24 -1.18 -6.14 5.93
C PRO A 24 -1.09 -7.65 6.22
N LYS A 25 -0.08 -8.30 5.65
CA LYS A 25 0.26 -9.67 6.07
C LYS A 25 1.03 -9.60 7.38
N ARG A 26 0.41 -10.11 8.44
CA ARG A 26 0.96 -10.14 9.81
C ARG A 26 2.42 -10.59 9.83
N GLY A 27 3.27 -9.82 10.51
CA GLY A 27 4.68 -10.13 10.70
C GLY A 27 5.51 -10.10 9.40
N SER A 28 5.11 -9.32 8.40
CA SER A 28 5.81 -9.22 7.13
C SER A 28 5.76 -7.83 6.50
N ARG A 29 6.52 -7.65 5.42
CA ARG A 29 6.61 -6.43 4.60
C ARG A 29 5.50 -6.25 3.55
N PHE A 30 4.57 -7.21 3.45
CA PHE A 30 3.58 -7.23 2.38
C PHE A 30 2.27 -6.57 2.81
N LEU A 31 1.77 -5.68 1.95
CA LEU A 31 0.47 -5.03 2.08
C LEU A 31 -0.37 -5.32 0.84
N PHE A 32 -1.54 -5.93 1.03
CA PHE A 32 -2.53 -6.16 0.00
C PHE A 32 -3.51 -5.01 -0.03
N VAL A 33 -3.78 -4.48 -1.23
CA VAL A 33 -4.65 -3.33 -1.45
C VAL A 33 -5.59 -3.66 -2.59
N LYS A 34 -6.89 -3.49 -2.39
CA LYS A 34 -7.91 -3.65 -3.42
C LYS A 34 -8.98 -2.57 -3.26
N PRO A 35 -9.37 -1.88 -4.35
CA PRO A 35 -10.54 -1.01 -4.30
C PRO A 35 -11.80 -1.86 -4.15
N LEU A 36 -12.79 -1.32 -3.44
CA LEU A 36 -14.13 -1.88 -3.29
C LEU A 36 -15.17 -1.04 -4.03
N GLU A 37 -14.83 0.21 -4.38
CA GLU A 37 -15.62 1.12 -5.19
C GLU A 37 -14.83 1.59 -6.43
N ARG A 38 -15.53 1.97 -7.50
CA ARG A 38 -14.93 2.26 -8.82
C ARG A 38 -14.06 3.52 -8.82
N ASP A 39 -14.53 4.58 -8.17
CA ASP A 39 -13.87 5.90 -8.15
C ASP A 39 -13.24 6.22 -6.78
N ALA A 40 -12.87 5.19 -6.02
CA ALA A 40 -12.34 5.34 -4.68
C ALA A 40 -10.98 6.06 -4.69
N TRP A 41 -10.81 7.00 -3.77
CA TRP A 41 -9.57 7.77 -3.60
C TRP A 41 -9.28 8.00 -2.13
N THR A 42 -8.08 7.62 -1.66
CA THR A 42 -7.71 7.80 -0.25
C THR A 42 -6.20 7.88 -0.05
N ASN A 43 -5.79 8.54 1.03
CA ASN A 43 -4.46 8.38 1.58
C ASN A 43 -4.38 7.11 2.45
N VAL A 44 -3.18 6.53 2.51
CA VAL A 44 -2.81 5.41 3.40
C VAL A 44 -1.45 5.70 4.02
N ASN A 45 -1.34 5.59 5.34
CA ASN A 45 -0.07 5.59 6.05
C ASN A 45 0.28 4.18 6.49
N VAL A 46 1.52 3.76 6.21
CA VAL A 46 2.07 2.47 6.61
C VAL A 46 3.25 2.74 7.52
N VAL A 47 3.17 2.25 8.75
CA VAL A 47 4.24 2.36 9.75
C VAL A 47 4.90 0.99 9.90
N THR A 48 6.22 0.96 9.75
CA THR A 48 7.05 -0.23 9.98
C THR A 48 7.99 0.01 11.15
N ASN A 49 8.72 -1.02 11.53
CA ASN A 49 9.83 -0.94 12.49
C ASN A 49 11.04 -0.10 12.01
N ARG A 50 11.06 0.40 10.76
CA ARG A 50 12.18 1.18 10.21
C ARG A 50 11.77 2.50 9.55
N ARG A 51 10.61 2.56 8.88
CA ARG A 51 10.21 3.70 8.04
C ARG A 51 8.69 3.93 8.11
N VAL A 52 8.28 5.11 7.66
CA VAL A 52 6.88 5.47 7.47
C VAL A 52 6.67 5.79 5.99
N TYR A 53 5.61 5.24 5.41
CA TYR A 53 5.22 5.47 4.03
C TYR A 53 3.85 6.14 3.98
N SER A 54 3.73 7.19 3.18
CA SER A 54 2.45 7.81 2.84
C SER A 54 2.16 7.53 1.37
N LEU A 55 1.06 6.81 1.11
CA LEU A 55 0.63 6.41 -0.21
C LEU A 55 -0.68 7.12 -0.54
N LEU A 56 -0.84 7.48 -1.81
CA LEU A 56 -2.12 7.89 -2.37
C LEU A 56 -2.65 6.76 -3.23
N LEU A 57 -3.86 6.28 -2.92
CA LEU A 57 -4.51 5.22 -3.67
C LEU A 57 -5.62 5.82 -4.52
N GLN A 58 -5.66 5.42 -5.79
CA GLN A 58 -6.70 5.78 -6.73
C GLN A 58 -7.16 4.51 -7.44
N ALA A 59 -8.46 4.24 -7.37
CA ALA A 59 -9.08 3.18 -8.13
C ALA A 59 -9.21 3.60 -9.60
N THR A 60 -9.15 2.63 -10.50
CA THR A 60 -9.50 2.83 -11.91
C THR A 60 -10.17 1.56 -12.40
N ASP A 61 -11.26 1.73 -13.15
CA ASP A 61 -11.94 0.68 -13.90
C ASP A 61 -11.73 0.81 -15.43
N ASN A 62 -10.84 1.73 -15.83
CA ASN A 62 -10.49 1.97 -17.21
C ASN A 62 -9.30 1.09 -17.60
N ASP A 63 -9.50 0.16 -18.53
CA ASP A 63 -8.44 -0.73 -19.05
C ASP A 63 -7.25 0.04 -19.68
N ARG A 64 -7.43 1.31 -20.04
CA ARG A 64 -6.35 2.17 -20.52
C ARG A 64 -5.46 2.71 -19.41
N ASP A 65 -5.98 2.81 -18.19
CA ASP A 65 -5.20 3.22 -17.04
C ASP A 65 -4.34 2.03 -16.59
N ARG A 66 -3.02 2.22 -16.63
CA ARG A 66 -2.07 1.16 -16.23
C ARG A 66 -2.08 1.00 -14.71
N ALA A 67 -3.05 0.26 -14.20
CA ALA A 67 -3.11 -0.08 -12.79
C ALA A 67 -1.81 -0.77 -12.33
N SER A 68 -1.30 -0.35 -11.19
CA SER A 68 -0.10 -0.95 -10.61
C SER A 68 -0.44 -2.25 -9.90
N PHE A 69 -0.09 -3.39 -10.50
CA PHE A 69 -0.29 -4.71 -9.91
C PHE A 69 0.68 -5.01 -8.75
N GLN A 70 1.90 -4.47 -8.83
CA GLN A 70 2.90 -4.59 -7.78
C GLN A 70 3.73 -3.30 -7.69
N VAL A 71 3.82 -2.75 -6.49
CA VAL A 71 4.69 -1.63 -6.15
C VAL A 71 5.78 -2.14 -5.22
N ARG A 72 7.04 -1.88 -5.59
CA ARG A 72 8.26 -2.15 -4.83
C ARG A 72 9.07 -0.87 -4.74
N PHE A 73 9.75 -0.67 -3.64
CA PHE A 73 10.62 0.46 -3.42
C PHE A 73 12.08 0.01 -3.51
N LYS A 74 12.93 0.90 -3.99
CA LYS A 74 14.38 0.73 -3.95
C LYS A 74 14.91 1.55 -2.78
N TYR A 75 15.78 0.95 -1.97
CA TYR A 75 16.34 1.55 -0.76
C TYR A 75 17.83 1.78 -0.97
N PRO A 76 18.29 3.04 -1.15
CA PRO A 76 19.70 3.33 -1.46
C PRO A 76 20.69 2.88 -0.38
N ASP A 77 20.19 2.76 0.85
CA ASP A 77 20.90 2.33 2.05
C ASP A 77 20.89 0.81 2.28
N GLU A 78 20.19 0.05 1.42
CA GLU A 78 20.15 -1.40 1.43
C GLU A 78 20.69 -2.03 0.12
N ASP A 79 21.40 -1.21 -0.68
CA ASP A 79 22.13 -1.59 -1.90
C ASP A 79 23.60 -1.97 -1.60
#